data_AF-A0A349Q2B7-F1
#
_entry.id   AF-A0A349Q2B7-F1
#
_cell.length_a   1.000
_cell.length_b   1.000
_cell.length_c   1.000
_cell.angle_alpha   90.00
_cell.angle_beta   90.00
_cell.angle_gamma   90.00
#
_symmetry.space_group_name_H-M   'P 1'
#
loop_
_entity.id
_entity.type
_entity.pdbx_description
1 polymer ?
#
loop_
_entity_poly.entity_id
_entity_poly.type
_entity_poly.pdbx_seq_one_letter_code
_entity_poly.pdbx_strand_id
1 'polypeptide(L)'
;MKQSFFILFFSFAFHLVHSQVGIGTKTPSSSTILDIYASNKGVLFPRVALQGKNDVTTITNGNQQGLLVYNTNTVADVTPGFYYWDNLEWQRFSTAIPSSTDYYQVVYYATNGQVQFNTPVAFSSTSKINVFRNGLRIGFNQIGATTIELEPEASCYLNDEIRIVQIN
;
A
#
# COMPACT_ATOMS: atom_id res chain seq x y z
N MET A 1 -57.95 18.69 -33.54
CA MET A 1 -57.16 17.86 -32.61
C MET A 1 -56.10 16.99 -33.31
N LYS A 2 -55.32 17.53 -34.27
CA LYS A 2 -54.32 16.74 -35.04
C LYS A 2 -52.87 17.21 -34.89
N GLN A 3 -52.63 18.37 -34.28
CA GLN A 3 -51.29 18.96 -34.10
C GLN A 3 -50.65 18.57 -32.75
N SER A 4 -51.46 18.16 -31.77
CA SER A 4 -50.98 17.85 -30.41
C SER A 4 -50.37 16.45 -30.28
N PHE A 5 -50.66 15.53 -31.20
CA PHE A 5 -50.11 14.16 -31.21
C PHE A 5 -48.69 14.11 -31.82
N PHE A 6 -48.31 15.10 -32.61
CA PHE A 6 -46.98 15.17 -33.24
C PHE A 6 -45.89 15.58 -32.23
N ILE A 7 -46.23 16.42 -31.26
CA ILE A 7 -45.30 16.90 -30.22
C ILE A 7 -44.97 15.78 -29.21
N LEU A 8 -45.90 14.86 -28.96
CA LEU A 8 -45.69 13.74 -28.03
C LEU A 8 -44.77 12.63 -28.59
N PHE A 9 -44.62 12.55 -29.92
CA PHE A 9 -43.72 11.58 -30.57
C PHE A 9 -42.27 12.09 -30.61
N PHE A 10 -42.04 13.40 -30.53
CA PHE A 10 -40.71 14.00 -30.56
C PHE A 10 -40.01 14.01 -29.19
N SER A 11 -40.76 13.84 -28.09
CA SER A 11 -40.22 13.86 -26.73
C SER A 11 -39.77 12.49 -26.20
N PHE A 12 -40.00 11.38 -26.93
CA PHE A 12 -39.62 10.03 -26.50
C PHE A 12 -38.30 9.51 -27.11
N ALA A 13 -37.60 10.35 -27.88
CA ALA A 13 -36.32 10.01 -28.50
C ALA A 13 -35.09 10.54 -27.73
N PHE A 14 -35.23 10.85 -26.44
CA PHE A 14 -34.08 11.07 -25.57
C PHE A 14 -33.44 9.73 -25.25
N HIS A 15 -32.67 9.21 -26.19
CA HIS A 15 -31.75 8.11 -25.94
C HIS A 15 -30.84 8.52 -24.77
N LEU A 16 -30.71 7.63 -23.78
CA LEU A 16 -29.72 7.71 -22.72
C LEU A 16 -28.34 7.59 -23.35
N VAL A 17 -27.77 8.73 -23.78
CA VAL A 17 -26.40 8.77 -24.26
C VAL A 17 -25.50 8.70 -23.03
N HIS A 18 -24.99 7.50 -22.74
CA HIS A 18 -23.87 7.37 -21.81
C HIS A 18 -22.65 7.99 -22.47
N SER A 19 -22.10 9.05 -21.88
CA SER A 19 -20.88 9.70 -22.38
C SER A 19 -19.68 9.14 -21.64
N GLN A 20 -19.15 8.00 -22.11
CA GLN A 20 -17.79 7.58 -21.72
C GLN A 20 -16.75 8.54 -22.32
N VAL A 21 -15.69 8.84 -21.56
CA VAL A 21 -14.61 9.71 -22.04
C VAL A 21 -13.60 8.87 -22.79
N GLY A 22 -13.60 8.97 -24.12
CA GLY A 22 -12.55 8.43 -24.97
C GLY A 22 -11.52 9.49 -25.34
N ILE A 23 -10.24 9.24 -25.07
CA ILE A 23 -9.13 10.06 -25.57
C ILE A 23 -8.32 9.23 -26.54
N GLY A 24 -8.33 9.58 -27.82
CA GLY A 24 -7.62 8.83 -28.87
C GLY A 24 -8.32 7.55 -29.33
N THR A 25 -9.56 7.30 -28.87
CA THR A 25 -10.44 6.24 -29.37
C THR A 25 -11.87 6.76 -29.55
N LYS A 26 -12.55 6.30 -30.61
CA LYS A 26 -13.99 6.58 -30.85
C LYS A 26 -14.91 5.51 -30.25
N THR A 27 -14.33 4.40 -29.83
CA THR A 27 -15.05 3.24 -29.27
C THR A 27 -14.38 2.86 -27.95
N PRO A 28 -14.53 3.67 -26.89
CA PRO A 28 -13.98 3.32 -25.59
C PRO A 28 -14.59 2.00 -25.10
N SER A 29 -13.82 1.23 -24.33
CA SER A 29 -14.32 0.01 -23.70
C SER A 29 -15.55 0.30 -22.84
N SER A 30 -16.61 -0.51 -22.98
CA SER A 30 -17.85 -0.37 -22.21
C SER A 30 -17.67 -0.56 -20.71
N SER A 31 -16.53 -1.12 -20.28
CA SER A 31 -16.17 -1.29 -18.86
C SER A 31 -15.37 -0.11 -18.29
N THR A 32 -15.26 1.01 -19.02
CA THR A 32 -14.44 2.16 -18.61
C THR A 32 -15.23 3.46 -18.64
N ILE A 33 -14.98 4.33 -17.65
CA ILE A 33 -15.49 5.71 -17.65
C ILE A 33 -14.54 6.63 -18.43
N LEU A 34 -13.24 6.29 -18.43
CA LEU A 34 -12.17 6.95 -19.19
C LEU A 34 -11.30 5.89 -19.89
N ASP A 35 -11.21 5.96 -21.21
CA ASP A 35 -10.34 5.12 -22.04
C ASP A 35 -9.37 6.01 -22.82
N ILE A 36 -8.07 5.80 -22.65
CA ILE A 36 -7.03 6.58 -23.30
C ILE A 36 -6.20 5.65 -24.17
N TYR A 37 -6.28 5.85 -25.48
CA TYR A 37 -5.59 5.03 -26.47
C TYR A 37 -4.64 5.86 -27.33
N ALA A 38 -3.37 5.44 -27.37
CA ALA A 38 -2.39 5.92 -28.33
C ALA A 38 -1.29 4.87 -28.51
N SER A 39 -0.76 4.72 -29.72
CA SER A 39 0.37 3.80 -29.98
C SER A 39 1.74 4.41 -29.68
N ASN A 40 1.81 5.74 -29.52
CA ASN A 40 3.07 6.48 -29.43
C ASN A 40 3.00 7.73 -28.52
N LYS A 41 2.05 7.77 -27.58
CA LYS A 41 1.90 8.87 -26.62
C LYS A 41 1.67 8.32 -25.21
N GLY A 42 2.03 9.11 -24.20
CA GLY A 42 1.75 8.84 -22.80
C GLY A 42 0.75 9.83 -22.19
N VAL A 43 0.45 9.66 -20.91
CA VAL A 43 -0.42 10.55 -20.12
C VAL A 43 0.39 11.20 -19.01
N LEU A 44 0.31 12.53 -18.90
CA LEU A 44 0.79 13.24 -17.73
C LEU A 44 -0.35 13.38 -16.72
N PHE A 45 -0.18 12.73 -15.57
CA PHE A 45 -1.03 12.94 -14.40
C PHE A 45 -0.66 14.24 -13.67
N PRO A 46 -1.51 14.75 -12.75
CA PRO A 46 -1.21 15.95 -11.96
C PRO A 46 0.18 15.86 -11.31
N ARG A 47 1.01 16.88 -11.54
CA ARG A 47 2.36 17.00 -10.97
C ARG A 47 2.28 17.91 -9.75
N VAL A 48 2.56 17.37 -8.58
CA VAL A 48 2.38 18.07 -7.30
C VAL A 48 3.65 17.99 -6.47
N ALA A 49 3.85 18.97 -5.60
CA ALA A 49 5.05 19.11 -4.78
C ALA A 49 4.76 18.65 -3.35
N LEU A 50 4.67 17.32 -3.13
CA LEU A 50 4.37 16.77 -1.81
C LEU A 50 5.44 17.17 -0.79
N GLN A 51 5.01 17.36 0.45
CA GLN A 51 5.86 17.75 1.59
C GLN A 51 6.29 16.55 2.45
N GLY A 52 5.73 15.37 2.19
CA GLY A 52 5.98 14.11 2.91
C GLY A 52 4.87 13.11 2.64
N LYS A 53 4.98 11.88 3.16
CA LYS A 53 3.92 10.87 2.95
C LYS A 53 2.61 11.21 3.64
N ASN A 54 2.65 11.90 4.77
CA ASN A 54 1.45 12.32 5.51
C ASN A 54 0.87 13.66 5.02
N ASP A 55 1.28 14.13 3.84
CA ASP A 55 0.84 15.42 3.30
C ASP A 55 -0.65 15.41 2.89
N VAL A 56 -1.47 16.11 3.67
CA VAL A 56 -2.91 16.30 3.44
C VAL A 56 -3.25 17.72 2.97
N THR A 57 -2.25 18.57 2.69
CA THR A 57 -2.46 19.99 2.41
C THR A 57 -2.14 20.37 0.96
N THR A 58 -1.24 19.64 0.29
CA THR A 58 -0.88 19.92 -1.11
C THR A 58 -2.05 19.75 -2.07
N ILE A 59 -2.94 18.78 -1.83
CA ILE A 59 -4.18 18.62 -2.59
C ILE A 59 -5.30 19.38 -1.90
N THR A 60 -5.88 20.36 -2.60
CA THR A 60 -7.00 21.13 -2.08
C THR A 60 -8.27 20.27 -2.00
N ASN A 61 -9.07 20.47 -0.96
CA ASN A 61 -10.27 19.68 -0.62
C ASN A 61 -10.02 18.25 -0.12
N GLY A 62 -8.77 17.96 0.31
CA GLY A 62 -8.42 16.72 0.98
C GLY A 62 -8.16 15.56 0.02
N ASN A 63 -7.29 14.65 0.46
CA ASN A 63 -6.91 13.49 -0.33
C ASN A 63 -8.04 12.45 -0.31
N GLN A 64 -8.43 11.95 -1.49
CA GLN A 64 -9.38 10.84 -1.64
C GLN A 64 -8.63 9.54 -1.87
N GLN A 65 -9.16 8.41 -1.36
CA GLN A 65 -8.55 7.10 -1.59
C GLN A 65 -8.35 6.83 -3.09
N GLY A 66 -7.16 6.36 -3.45
CA GLY A 66 -6.82 6.03 -4.84
C GLY A 66 -6.50 7.24 -5.72
N LEU A 67 -6.46 8.46 -5.16
CA LEU A 67 -5.99 9.64 -5.88
C LEU A 67 -4.55 9.43 -6.34
N LEU A 68 -4.27 9.60 -7.64
CA LEU A 68 -2.97 9.37 -8.26
C LEU A 68 -2.31 10.69 -8.67
N VAL A 69 -1.06 10.87 -8.29
CA VAL A 69 -0.25 12.05 -8.65
C VAL A 69 1.18 11.66 -8.99
N TYR A 70 1.88 12.55 -9.70
CA TYR A 70 3.33 12.51 -9.80
C TYR A 70 3.94 13.53 -8.83
N ASN A 71 4.64 13.07 -7.80
CA ASN A 71 5.37 13.93 -6.89
C ASN A 71 6.63 14.50 -7.59
N THR A 72 6.89 15.80 -7.43
CA THR A 72 8.08 16.48 -7.98
C THR A 72 9.16 16.78 -6.95
N ASN A 73 8.86 16.63 -5.66
CA ASN A 73 9.77 17.02 -4.58
C ASN A 73 10.61 15.87 -4.04
N THR A 74 11.79 16.21 -3.52
CA THR A 74 12.55 15.38 -2.59
C THR A 74 12.53 16.06 -1.23
N VAL A 75 11.63 15.65 -0.36
CA VAL A 75 11.45 16.19 1.00
C VAL A 75 11.03 15.06 1.92
N ALA A 76 11.57 15.01 3.13
CA ALA A 76 11.28 13.97 4.12
C ALA A 76 11.42 12.55 3.53
N ASP A 77 10.31 11.83 3.43
CA ASP A 77 10.16 10.45 2.98
C ASP A 77 9.57 10.33 1.56
N VAL A 78 9.46 11.44 0.83
CA VAL A 78 9.04 11.46 -0.57
C VAL A 78 10.17 11.86 -1.52
N THR A 79 10.17 11.25 -2.69
CA THR A 79 11.09 11.54 -3.80
C THR A 79 10.29 11.63 -5.10
N PRO A 80 10.84 12.17 -6.20
CA PRO A 80 10.12 12.21 -7.46
C PRO A 80 9.64 10.83 -7.92
N GLY A 81 8.37 10.75 -8.33
CA GLY A 81 7.74 9.50 -8.76
C GLY A 81 6.22 9.52 -8.66
N PHE A 82 5.58 8.41 -9.07
CA PHE A 82 4.13 8.26 -8.94
C PHE A 82 3.73 7.84 -7.52
N TYR A 83 2.71 8.49 -6.98
CA TYR A 83 2.15 8.20 -5.67
C TYR A 83 0.63 8.07 -5.74
N TYR A 84 0.06 7.19 -4.92
CA TYR A 84 -1.37 7.16 -4.66
C TYR A 84 -1.68 7.35 -3.17
N TRP A 85 -2.82 7.95 -2.86
CA TRP A 85 -3.29 8.07 -1.48
C TRP A 85 -4.02 6.81 -1.03
N ASP A 86 -3.60 6.21 0.10
CA ASP A 86 -4.18 4.95 0.61
C ASP A 86 -5.21 5.13 1.75
N ASN A 87 -5.57 6.38 2.08
CA ASN A 87 -6.34 6.87 3.25
C ASN A 87 -5.53 7.22 4.49
N LEU A 88 -4.27 6.81 4.58
CA LEU A 88 -3.39 7.14 5.70
C LEU A 88 -2.22 8.01 5.23
N GLU A 89 -1.57 7.58 4.15
CA GLU A 89 -0.37 8.23 3.62
C GLU A 89 -0.23 8.06 2.10
N TRP A 90 0.67 8.83 1.50
CA TRP A 90 1.04 8.69 0.09
C TRP A 90 1.96 7.48 -0.10
N GLN A 91 1.48 6.50 -0.86
CA GLN A 91 2.23 5.31 -1.24
C GLN A 91 2.87 5.49 -2.61
N ARG A 92 4.17 5.21 -2.71
CA ARG A 92 4.90 5.30 -3.98
C ARG A 92 4.65 4.06 -4.82
N PHE A 93 4.36 4.23 -6.11
CA PHE A 93 4.48 3.14 -7.08
C PHE A 93 5.97 2.82 -7.27
N SER A 94 6.42 1.74 -6.64
CA SER A 94 7.78 1.26 -6.79
C SER A 94 7.76 -0.11 -7.48
N THR A 95 8.54 -0.24 -8.55
CA THR A 95 8.89 -1.54 -9.15
C THR A 95 10.10 -2.16 -8.47
N ALA A 96 10.58 -1.57 -7.36
CA ALA A 96 11.50 -2.27 -6.50
C ALA A 96 10.76 -3.54 -6.04
N ILE A 97 11.11 -4.67 -6.65
CA ILE A 97 11.19 -5.93 -5.92
C ILE A 97 11.91 -5.51 -4.64
N PRO A 98 11.32 -5.66 -3.44
CA PRO A 98 12.10 -5.43 -2.23
C PRO A 98 13.38 -6.22 -2.45
N SER A 99 14.50 -5.51 -2.67
CA SER A 99 15.81 -6.11 -2.81
C SER A 99 15.87 -7.06 -1.66
N SER A 100 15.80 -8.39 -1.94
CA SER A 100 15.44 -9.44 -1.00
C SER A 100 15.71 -8.93 0.40
N THR A 101 14.70 -8.47 1.13
CA THR A 101 15.01 -7.75 2.37
C THR A 101 15.88 -8.70 3.16
N ASP A 102 17.16 -8.38 3.28
CA ASP A 102 18.13 -9.37 3.73
C ASP A 102 17.65 -9.71 5.12
N TYR A 103 17.12 -10.90 5.30
CA TYR A 103 16.53 -11.29 6.55
C TYR A 103 17.41 -12.35 7.15
N TYR A 104 17.77 -12.14 8.39
CA TYR A 104 18.40 -13.17 9.18
C TYR A 104 17.30 -14.03 9.78
N GLN A 105 17.49 -15.35 9.72
CA GLN A 105 16.62 -16.30 10.41
C GLN A 105 17.46 -17.16 11.35
N VAL A 106 16.99 -17.32 12.58
CA VAL A 106 17.51 -18.31 13.53
C VAL A 106 16.36 -19.11 14.10
N VAL A 107 16.62 -20.40 14.36
CA VAL A 107 15.69 -21.32 15.01
C VAL A 107 16.34 -21.87 16.27
N TYR A 108 15.64 -21.76 17.40
CA TYR A 108 16.00 -22.33 18.68
C TYR A 108 15.02 -23.44 19.06
N TYR A 109 15.50 -24.44 19.78
CA TYR A 109 14.66 -25.39 20.51
C TYR A 109 14.71 -25.02 21.98
N ALA A 110 13.58 -24.58 22.53
CA ALA A 110 13.53 -24.04 23.87
C ALA A 110 13.70 -25.13 24.95
N THR A 111 14.24 -24.72 26.10
CA THR A 111 14.20 -25.51 27.33
C THR A 111 12.97 -25.12 28.16
N ASN A 112 12.58 -25.97 29.12
CA ASN A 112 11.38 -25.74 29.91
C ASN A 112 11.47 -24.44 30.73
N GLY A 113 10.54 -23.51 30.51
CA GLY A 113 10.51 -22.20 31.17
C GLY A 113 11.40 -21.12 30.54
N GLN A 114 12.06 -21.41 29.41
CA GLN A 114 12.87 -20.40 28.73
C GLN A 114 11.99 -19.31 28.09
N VAL A 115 12.37 -18.05 28.30
CA VAL A 115 11.65 -16.88 27.76
C VAL A 115 12.56 -15.89 27.04
N GLN A 116 13.89 -16.05 27.12
CA GLN A 116 14.85 -15.14 26.48
C GLN A 116 15.59 -15.82 25.33
N PHE A 117 15.74 -15.08 24.23
CA PHE A 117 16.39 -15.55 23.01
C PHE A 117 17.23 -14.42 22.40
N ASN A 118 18.32 -14.79 21.73
CA ASN A 118 19.15 -13.83 21.01
C ASN A 118 18.65 -13.64 19.58
N THR A 119 18.68 -12.41 19.08
CA THR A 119 18.48 -12.11 17.66
C THR A 119 19.79 -12.32 16.89
N PRO A 120 19.74 -12.64 15.59
CA PRO A 120 20.93 -12.84 14.77
C PRO A 120 21.92 -11.66 14.75
N VAL A 121 21.40 -10.43 14.71
CA VAL A 121 22.21 -9.20 14.78
C VAL A 121 21.54 -8.15 15.67
N ALA A 122 22.29 -7.11 16.03
CA ALA A 122 21.75 -6.03 16.85
C ALA A 122 20.62 -5.29 16.13
N PHE A 123 19.60 -4.86 16.86
CA PHE A 123 18.45 -4.14 16.30
C PHE A 123 18.06 -2.93 17.16
N SER A 124 17.65 -1.86 16.47
CA SER A 124 17.21 -0.61 17.07
C SER A 124 15.69 -0.40 17.02
N SER A 125 14.96 -1.31 16.38
CA SER A 125 13.51 -1.25 16.25
C SER A 125 12.90 -2.65 16.27
N THR A 126 11.90 -2.84 17.12
CA THR A 126 11.16 -4.10 17.24
C THR A 126 10.32 -4.43 16.00
N SER A 127 9.93 -3.43 15.20
CA SER A 127 9.21 -3.62 13.93
C SER A 127 10.00 -4.44 12.90
N LYS A 128 11.32 -4.56 13.09
CA LYS A 128 12.20 -5.39 12.25
C LYS A 128 12.25 -6.85 12.68
N ILE A 129 11.66 -7.22 13.81
CA ILE A 129 11.74 -8.57 14.37
C ILE A 129 10.35 -9.22 14.37
N ASN A 130 10.30 -10.43 13.86
CA ASN A 130 9.15 -11.32 13.98
C ASN A 130 9.58 -12.58 14.73
N VAL A 131 8.82 -12.95 15.76
CA VAL A 131 9.09 -14.13 16.59
C VAL A 131 7.93 -15.09 16.44
N PHE A 132 8.23 -16.36 16.21
CA PHE A 132 7.26 -17.43 16.07
C PHE A 132 7.57 -18.55 17.05
N ARG A 133 6.55 -19.05 17.75
CA ARG A 133 6.60 -20.27 18.56
C ARG A 133 5.78 -21.35 17.90
N ASN A 134 6.39 -22.48 17.54
CA ASN A 134 5.76 -23.58 16.81
C ASN A 134 4.97 -23.12 15.58
N GLY A 135 5.48 -22.09 14.88
CA GLY A 135 4.86 -21.50 13.69
C GLY A 135 3.84 -20.39 13.94
N LEU A 136 3.40 -20.15 15.18
CA LEU A 136 2.51 -19.04 15.52
C LEU A 136 3.31 -17.79 15.92
N ARG A 137 2.98 -16.65 15.32
CA ARG A 137 3.63 -15.37 15.67
C ARG A 137 3.23 -14.96 17.08
N ILE A 138 4.21 -14.59 17.90
CA ILE A 138 4.01 -14.15 19.29
C ILE A 138 4.63 -12.77 19.54
N GLY A 139 4.17 -12.10 20.60
CA GLY A 139 4.75 -10.85 21.09
C GLY A 139 6.06 -11.06 21.86
N PHE A 140 6.84 -9.99 21.96
CA PHE A 140 8.11 -9.98 22.71
C PHE A 140 8.44 -8.54 23.14
N ASN A 141 9.29 -8.44 24.16
CA ASN A 141 9.93 -7.19 24.60
C ASN A 141 11.41 -7.20 24.23
N GLN A 142 11.93 -6.06 23.78
CA GLN A 142 13.37 -5.88 23.63
C GLN A 142 13.99 -5.60 25.00
N ILE A 143 14.92 -6.45 25.44
CA ILE A 143 15.63 -6.29 26.72
C ILE A 143 17.12 -6.00 26.55
N GLY A 144 17.63 -6.09 25.33
CA GLY A 144 19.00 -5.74 24.98
C GLY A 144 19.17 -5.45 23.49
N ALA A 145 20.39 -5.10 23.07
CA ALA A 145 20.68 -4.83 21.66
C ALA A 145 20.47 -6.06 20.76
N THR A 146 20.67 -7.27 21.30
CA THR A 146 20.55 -8.57 20.60
C THR A 146 19.68 -9.56 21.37
N THR A 147 18.87 -9.11 22.33
CA THR A 147 18.13 -10.00 23.23
C THR A 147 16.67 -9.58 23.31
N ILE A 148 15.80 -10.55 23.10
CA ILE A 148 14.36 -10.44 23.28
C ILE A 148 13.90 -11.30 24.45
N GLU A 149 12.82 -10.89 25.09
CA GLU A 149 12.08 -11.66 26.07
C GLU A 149 10.65 -11.87 25.56
N LEU A 150 10.19 -13.11 25.48
CA LEU A 150 8.82 -13.40 25.08
C LEU A 150 7.84 -12.79 26.08
N GLU A 151 6.66 -12.37 25.62
CA GLU A 151 5.65 -11.82 26.54
C GLU A 151 5.25 -12.83 27.64
N PRO A 152 4.80 -12.36 28.83
CA PRO A 152 4.66 -13.19 30.04
C PRO A 152 3.80 -14.45 29.89
N GLU A 153 2.85 -14.46 28.95
CA GLU A 153 1.98 -15.62 28.70
C GLU A 153 2.64 -16.71 27.83
N ALA A 154 3.84 -16.45 27.29
CA ALA A 154 4.54 -17.32 26.34
C ALA A 154 5.70 -18.11 26.97
N SER A 155 5.49 -18.71 28.16
CA SER A 155 6.46 -19.66 28.72
C SER A 155 6.65 -20.86 27.78
N CYS A 156 7.89 -21.12 27.35
CA CYS A 156 8.20 -22.22 26.45
C CYS A 156 8.27 -23.56 27.20
N TYR A 157 7.89 -24.63 26.50
CA TYR A 157 8.12 -26.00 26.94
C TYR A 157 9.36 -26.57 26.23
N LEU A 158 9.86 -27.69 26.75
CA LEU A 158 10.97 -28.41 26.15
C LEU A 158 10.68 -28.72 24.67
N ASN A 159 11.62 -28.36 23.79
CA ASN A 159 11.58 -28.55 22.33
C ASN A 159 10.58 -27.69 21.56
N ASP A 160 9.98 -26.66 22.17
CA ASP A 160 9.26 -25.66 21.39
C ASP A 160 10.21 -25.01 20.38
N GLU A 161 9.79 -24.93 19.11
CA GLU A 161 10.54 -24.26 18.06
C GLU A 161 10.31 -22.75 18.18
N ILE A 162 11.38 -21.99 18.44
CA ILE A 162 11.36 -20.54 18.42
C ILE A 162 12.12 -20.05 17.19
N ARG A 163 11.36 -19.53 16.22
CA ARG A 163 11.91 -18.95 14.99
C ARG A 163 11.90 -17.44 15.10
N ILE A 164 13.07 -16.83 14.93
CA ILE A 164 13.23 -15.37 14.89
C ILE A 164 13.60 -14.99 13.46
N VAL A 165 12.80 -14.11 12.86
CA VAL A 165 13.04 -13.52 11.54
C VAL A 165 13.33 -12.04 11.75
N GLN A 166 14.52 -11.60 11.35
CA GLN A 166 14.99 -10.24 11.50
C GLN A 166 15.22 -9.62 10.13
N ILE A 167 14.48 -8.56 9.84
CA ILE A 167 14.52 -7.77 8.61
C ILE A 167 15.66 -6.74 8.74
N ASN A 168 16.62 -6.74 7.80
CA ASN A 168 17.70 -5.74 7.75
C ASN A 168 17.19 -4.37 7.27
#